data_AF-A0A9D8QZJ9-F1
#
_entry.id   AF-A0A9D8QZJ9-F1
#
_cell.length_a   1.000
_cell.length_b   1.000
_cell.length_c   1.000
_cell.angle_alpha   90.00
_cell.angle_beta   90.00
_cell.angle_gamma   90.00
#
_symmetry.space_group_name_H-M   'P 1'
#
loop_
_entity.id
_entity.type
_entity.pdbx_description
1 polymer ?
#
loop_
_entity_poly.entity_id
_entity_poly.type
_entity_poly.pdbx_seq_one_letter_code
_entity_poly.pdbx_strand_id
1 'polypeptide(L)'
;PYSESPAIMAWELANEPRAFARDSVTKACFANWIESQAKLIKSLDSNHLVTTGSEGIVGCEEDADLFHQVHAFPEIDYICIHIWPYNWHWIGPASGPLEVGLAQNGESSPLDSVPNAARQTRRYLDLCYEAVKDLNKPMVLEEFGYPRDSYLIEPGSPTMGRDIYYEYVFGLLKDSGKLQGCCFWAWGGFAQPQNRRWQRWDDYVGDPAQEEQGLNAVFSSDTTTLNIISQASESLNK
;
A
#
# COMPACT_ATOMS: atom_id res chain seq x y z
N PRO A 1 -13.54 -6.24 26.18
CA PRO A 1 -12.98 -7.21 25.21
C PRO A 1 -12.43 -6.47 23.98
N TYR A 2 -11.59 -7.08 23.15
CA TYR A 2 -11.13 -6.40 21.92
C TYR A 2 -12.30 -6.11 20.98
N SER A 3 -13.28 -7.02 20.90
CA SER A 3 -14.51 -6.88 20.11
C SER A 3 -15.46 -5.76 20.55
N GLU A 4 -15.16 -5.08 21.66
CA GLU A 4 -15.93 -3.93 22.17
C GLU A 4 -15.11 -2.62 22.14
N SER A 5 -13.86 -2.67 21.68
CA SER A 5 -12.93 -1.56 21.79
C SER A 5 -13.02 -0.62 20.58
N PRO A 6 -13.54 0.60 20.71
CA PRO A 6 -13.63 1.55 19.59
C PRO A 6 -12.28 2.08 19.12
N ALA A 7 -11.18 1.69 19.78
CA ALA A 7 -9.83 1.96 19.31
C ALA A 7 -9.43 1.11 18.10
N ILE A 8 -10.15 0.01 17.82
CA ILE A 8 -9.95 -0.82 16.63
C ILE A 8 -10.94 -0.31 15.58
N MET A 9 -10.46 0.02 14.38
CA MET A 9 -11.35 0.39 13.27
C MET A 9 -11.89 -0.86 12.57
N ALA A 10 -11.00 -1.79 12.25
CA ALA A 10 -11.31 -2.96 11.43
C ALA A 10 -10.45 -4.16 11.81
N TRP A 11 -10.96 -5.34 11.48
CA TRP A 11 -10.18 -6.57 11.33
C TRP A 11 -9.82 -6.75 9.85
N GLU A 12 -8.57 -7.10 9.58
CA GLU A 12 -8.10 -7.38 8.23
C GLU A 12 -7.73 -8.86 8.14
N LEU A 13 -8.11 -9.52 7.03
CA LEU A 13 -7.91 -10.97 6.92
C LEU A 13 -6.43 -11.36 6.94
N ALA A 14 -5.62 -10.65 6.16
CA ALA A 14 -4.18 -10.80 6.08
C ALA A 14 -3.59 -9.62 5.32
N ASN A 15 -2.30 -9.36 5.50
CA ASN A 15 -1.55 -8.48 4.61
C ASN A 15 -1.33 -9.16 3.24
N GLU A 16 -1.70 -8.47 2.16
CA GLU A 16 -1.46 -8.85 0.76
C GLU A 16 -1.80 -10.32 0.42
N PRO A 17 -2.99 -10.84 0.75
CA PRO A 17 -3.33 -12.22 0.42
C PRO A 17 -3.54 -12.33 -1.10
N ARG A 18 -2.88 -13.31 -1.72
CA ARG A 18 -2.98 -13.62 -3.15
C ARG A 18 -3.29 -15.09 -3.41
N ALA A 19 -3.82 -15.37 -4.60
CA ALA A 19 -4.01 -16.73 -5.07
C ALA A 19 -2.70 -17.40 -5.52
N PHE A 20 -1.71 -16.60 -5.98
CA PHE A 20 -0.46 -17.07 -6.58
C PHE A 20 -0.66 -18.08 -7.72
N ALA A 21 -1.77 -17.95 -8.45
CA ALA A 21 -2.17 -18.88 -9.49
C ALA A 21 -3.06 -18.21 -10.53
N ARG A 22 -2.92 -18.65 -11.79
CA ARG A 22 -3.71 -18.14 -12.91
C ARG A 22 -4.95 -18.96 -13.22
N ASP A 23 -5.05 -20.18 -12.69
CA ASP A 23 -6.16 -21.08 -12.97
C ASP A 23 -7.41 -20.70 -12.13
N SER A 24 -8.58 -20.98 -12.68
CA SER A 24 -9.86 -20.62 -12.07
C SER A 24 -10.17 -21.42 -10.80
N VAL A 25 -9.61 -22.63 -10.64
CA VAL A 25 -9.87 -23.46 -9.46
C VAL A 25 -9.19 -22.86 -8.23
N THR A 26 -7.91 -22.50 -8.35
CA THR A 26 -7.16 -21.88 -7.24
C THR A 26 -7.72 -20.50 -6.89
N LYS A 27 -8.09 -19.69 -7.89
CA LYS A 27 -8.77 -18.40 -7.68
C LYS A 27 -10.12 -18.56 -6.96
N ALA A 28 -10.91 -19.57 -7.30
CA ALA A 28 -12.14 -19.87 -6.59
C ALA A 28 -11.89 -20.31 -5.13
N CYS A 29 -10.85 -21.12 -4.87
CA CYS A 29 -10.44 -21.47 -3.51
C CYS A 29 -10.02 -20.24 -2.70
N PHE A 30 -9.32 -19.29 -3.32
CA PHE A 30 -8.94 -18.03 -2.71
C PHE A 30 -10.17 -17.18 -2.33
N ALA A 31 -11.12 -16.99 -3.24
CA ALA A 31 -12.35 -16.27 -2.95
C ALA A 31 -13.18 -16.95 -1.84
N ASN A 32 -13.27 -18.29 -1.85
CA ASN A 32 -13.94 -19.06 -0.79
C ASN A 32 -13.24 -18.90 0.56
N TRP A 33 -11.90 -18.84 0.57
CA TRP A 33 -11.16 -18.57 1.80
C TRP A 33 -11.51 -17.18 2.36
N ILE A 34 -11.47 -16.13 1.53
CA ILE A 34 -11.85 -14.77 1.93
C ILE A 34 -13.27 -14.76 2.52
N GLU A 35 -14.24 -15.34 1.81
CA GLU A 35 -15.63 -15.40 2.28
C GLU A 35 -15.75 -16.09 3.64
N SER A 36 -15.10 -17.26 3.78
CA SER A 36 -15.17 -18.05 5.00
C SER A 36 -14.55 -17.34 6.21
N GLN A 37 -13.43 -16.64 6.02
CA GLN A 37 -12.74 -15.92 7.10
C GLN A 37 -13.50 -14.65 7.50
N ALA A 38 -14.03 -13.91 6.53
CA ALA A 38 -14.85 -12.73 6.81
C ALA A 38 -16.13 -13.11 7.59
N LYS A 39 -16.82 -14.18 7.19
CA LYS A 39 -17.96 -14.74 7.93
C LYS A 39 -17.60 -15.17 9.34
N LEU A 40 -16.45 -15.83 9.51
CA LEU A 40 -15.99 -16.25 10.83
C LEU A 40 -15.74 -15.03 11.72
N ILE A 41 -15.01 -14.02 11.24
CA ILE A 41 -14.75 -12.78 12.00
C ILE A 41 -16.07 -12.11 12.39
N LYS A 42 -17.00 -11.89 11.45
CA LYS A 42 -18.30 -11.27 11.73
C LYS A 42 -19.14 -12.07 12.74
N SER A 43 -18.99 -13.40 12.78
CA SER A 43 -19.67 -14.24 13.78
C SER A 43 -19.09 -14.11 15.19
N LEU A 44 -17.81 -13.73 15.30
CA LEU A 44 -17.11 -13.51 16.56
C LEU A 44 -17.20 -12.05 17.02
N ASP A 45 -17.31 -11.12 16.06
CA ASP A 45 -17.34 -9.69 16.26
C ASP A 45 -18.24 -9.01 15.21
N SER A 46 -19.45 -8.66 15.63
CA SER A 46 -20.42 -7.96 14.77
C SER A 46 -20.28 -6.43 14.81
N ASN A 47 -19.34 -5.88 15.59
CA ASN A 47 -19.20 -4.44 15.80
C ASN A 47 -18.20 -3.80 14.84
N HIS A 48 -17.05 -4.44 14.65
CA HIS A 48 -15.96 -3.88 13.85
C HIS A 48 -16.12 -4.12 12.36
N LEU A 49 -15.51 -3.23 11.57
CA LEU A 49 -15.39 -3.40 10.13
C LEU A 49 -14.47 -4.59 9.82
N VAL A 50 -14.58 -5.15 8.62
CA VAL A 50 -13.72 -6.20 8.09
C VAL A 50 -13.29 -5.83 6.67
N THR A 51 -12.01 -5.99 6.36
CA THR A 51 -11.49 -5.89 4.97
C THR A 51 -10.57 -7.05 4.63
N THR A 52 -10.17 -7.13 3.37
CA THR A 52 -9.37 -8.21 2.80
C THR A 52 -7.87 -8.05 3.07
N GLY A 53 -7.35 -6.83 3.06
CA GLY A 53 -5.91 -6.53 2.97
C GLY A 53 -5.31 -6.68 1.56
N SER A 54 -6.17 -6.66 0.53
CA SER A 54 -5.78 -6.91 -0.85
C SER A 54 -5.05 -5.73 -1.49
N GLU A 55 -3.98 -5.99 -2.23
CA GLU A 55 -3.29 -4.96 -3.02
C GLU A 55 -4.15 -4.39 -4.16
N GLY A 56 -5.32 -4.96 -4.42
CA GLY A 56 -6.21 -4.60 -5.52
C GLY A 56 -6.18 -5.64 -6.65
N ILE A 57 -6.32 -5.17 -7.88
CA ILE A 57 -6.25 -6.01 -9.09
C ILE A 57 -4.92 -6.78 -9.18
N VAL A 58 -3.80 -6.17 -8.76
CA VAL A 58 -2.48 -6.84 -8.70
C VAL A 58 -2.51 -8.01 -7.71
N GLY A 59 -3.10 -7.82 -6.52
CA GLY A 59 -3.28 -8.86 -5.51
C GLY A 59 -4.26 -9.97 -5.94
N CYS A 60 -5.06 -9.70 -6.98
CA CYS A 60 -5.99 -10.64 -7.59
C CYS A 60 -5.46 -11.20 -8.92
N GLU A 61 -4.14 -11.22 -9.14
CA GLU A 61 -3.52 -11.83 -10.34
C GLU A 61 -3.94 -11.16 -11.66
N GLU A 62 -4.05 -9.83 -11.64
CA GLU A 62 -4.50 -8.99 -12.76
C GLU A 62 -5.96 -9.28 -13.18
N ASP A 63 -6.76 -9.84 -12.27
CA ASP A 63 -8.14 -10.26 -12.49
C ASP A 63 -9.12 -9.31 -11.78
N ALA A 64 -9.71 -8.40 -12.56
CA ALA A 64 -10.68 -7.43 -12.05
C ALA A 64 -11.98 -8.10 -11.59
N ASP A 65 -12.39 -9.22 -12.19
CA ASP A 65 -13.60 -9.94 -11.79
C ASP A 65 -13.40 -10.62 -10.43
N LEU A 66 -12.22 -11.19 -10.19
CA LEU A 66 -11.86 -11.72 -8.88
C LEU A 66 -11.79 -10.60 -7.84
N PHE A 67 -11.18 -9.45 -8.17
CA PHE A 67 -11.12 -8.30 -7.26
C PHE A 67 -12.52 -7.79 -6.88
N HIS A 68 -13.45 -7.70 -7.85
CA HIS A 68 -14.86 -7.38 -7.59
C HIS A 68 -15.49 -8.43 -6.69
N GLN A 69 -15.38 -9.72 -7.05
CA GLN A 69 -15.99 -10.84 -6.34
C GLN A 69 -15.62 -10.85 -4.85
N VAL A 70 -14.33 -10.73 -4.53
CA VAL A 70 -13.85 -10.84 -3.15
C VAL A 70 -14.25 -9.65 -2.29
N HIS A 71 -14.52 -8.49 -2.90
CA HIS A 71 -15.04 -7.32 -2.21
C HIS A 71 -16.57 -7.22 -2.26
N ALA A 72 -17.26 -8.03 -3.05
CA ALA A 72 -18.71 -8.06 -3.13
C ALA A 72 -19.37 -8.78 -1.92
N PHE A 73 -18.60 -9.58 -1.16
CA PHE A 73 -19.12 -10.27 0.02
C PHE A 73 -19.69 -9.26 1.05
N PRO A 74 -20.91 -9.48 1.59
CA PRO A 74 -21.52 -8.58 2.57
C PRO A 74 -20.68 -8.37 3.83
N GLU A 75 -19.85 -9.36 4.18
CA GLU A 75 -19.01 -9.34 5.37
C GLU A 75 -17.77 -8.45 5.20
N ILE A 76 -17.40 -8.06 3.98
CA ILE A 76 -16.32 -7.10 3.70
C ILE A 76 -16.93 -5.70 3.67
N ASP A 77 -16.56 -4.81 4.58
CA ASP A 77 -17.21 -3.50 4.73
C ASP A 77 -16.58 -2.41 3.86
N TYR A 78 -15.30 -2.53 3.53
CA TYR A 78 -14.58 -1.58 2.68
C TYR A 78 -13.52 -2.26 1.81
N ILE A 79 -13.13 -1.59 0.73
CA ILE A 79 -12.17 -2.06 -0.26
C ILE A 79 -10.77 -1.53 0.11
N CYS A 80 -9.79 -2.40 0.04
CA CYS A 80 -8.39 -2.05 0.14
C CYS A 80 -7.73 -2.11 -1.26
N ILE A 81 -6.78 -1.20 -1.50
CA ILE A 81 -5.76 -1.32 -2.55
C ILE A 81 -4.39 -0.88 -2.02
N HIS A 82 -3.31 -1.42 -2.58
CA HIS A 82 -1.92 -1.00 -2.32
C HIS A 82 -1.30 -0.45 -3.60
N ILE A 83 -0.23 0.35 -3.51
CA ILE A 83 0.52 0.83 -4.67
C ILE A 83 2.04 0.79 -4.41
N TRP A 84 2.74 -0.01 -5.22
CA TRP A 84 4.18 -0.25 -5.08
C TRP A 84 4.99 0.06 -6.35
N PRO A 85 5.28 1.35 -6.63
CA PRO A 85 5.95 1.72 -7.88
C PRO A 85 7.31 1.06 -8.08
N TYR A 86 8.08 0.84 -7.00
CA TYR A 86 9.35 0.15 -7.08
C TYR A 86 9.19 -1.34 -7.42
N ASN A 87 8.38 -2.07 -6.64
CA ASN A 87 8.15 -3.51 -6.77
C ASN A 87 7.47 -3.87 -8.10
N TRP A 88 6.68 -2.95 -8.64
CA TRP A 88 5.97 -3.12 -9.92
C TRP A 88 6.73 -2.55 -11.13
N HIS A 89 8.01 -2.20 -10.93
CA HIS A 89 8.93 -1.76 -11.99
C HIS A 89 8.49 -0.48 -12.72
N TRP A 90 7.91 0.48 -11.99
CA TRP A 90 7.54 1.80 -12.49
C TRP A 90 8.66 2.84 -12.30
N ILE A 91 9.81 2.45 -11.75
CA ILE A 91 10.96 3.31 -11.46
C ILE A 91 12.23 2.73 -12.13
N GLY A 92 13.12 3.58 -12.70
CA GLY A 92 14.32 3.15 -13.45
C GLY A 92 15.66 3.70 -12.91
N PRO A 93 16.81 3.12 -13.35
CA PRO A 93 17.04 1.69 -13.36
C PRO A 93 17.11 1.20 -11.91
N ALA A 94 16.43 0.09 -11.64
CA ALA A 94 16.56 -0.65 -10.41
C ALA A 94 17.99 -1.23 -10.32
N SER A 95 18.90 -0.59 -9.60
CA SER A 95 20.06 -1.29 -9.04
C SER A 95 19.67 -1.89 -7.70
N GLY A 96 18.61 -2.69 -7.71
CA GLY A 96 18.16 -3.51 -6.59
C GLY A 96 18.41 -5.00 -6.89
N PRO A 97 18.33 -5.88 -5.89
CA PRO A 97 18.55 -7.32 -6.05
C PRO A 97 17.54 -8.00 -7.01
N LEU A 98 16.48 -7.30 -7.42
CA LEU A 98 15.56 -7.70 -8.48
C LEU A 98 16.15 -7.27 -9.83
N GLU A 99 17.11 -8.04 -10.31
CA GLU A 99 17.82 -7.81 -11.57
C GLU A 99 16.95 -8.20 -12.79
N VAL A 100 15.76 -7.60 -12.92
CA VAL A 100 14.93 -7.67 -14.14
C VAL A 100 13.95 -6.50 -14.16
N GLY A 101 13.97 -5.69 -15.21
CA GLY A 101 12.89 -4.72 -15.49
C GLY A 101 13.33 -3.27 -15.35
N LEU A 102 14.00 -2.75 -16.38
CA LEU A 102 14.06 -1.31 -16.61
C LEU A 102 12.62 -0.82 -16.79
N ALA A 103 12.25 0.31 -16.19
CA ALA A 103 11.22 1.14 -16.78
C ALA A 103 11.68 1.41 -18.23
N GLN A 104 10.95 0.90 -19.22
CA GLN A 104 11.34 0.93 -20.65
C GLN A 104 11.34 2.37 -21.24
N ASN A 105 11.33 3.39 -20.38
CA ASN A 105 11.13 4.80 -20.70
C ASN A 105 12.44 5.62 -20.65
N GLY A 106 13.58 5.02 -20.33
CA GLY A 106 14.88 5.71 -20.28
C GLY A 106 15.14 6.56 -19.04
N GLU A 107 14.35 6.38 -17.98
CA GLU A 107 14.51 7.07 -16.69
C GLU A 107 15.75 6.56 -15.93
N SER A 108 16.47 7.47 -15.25
CA SER A 108 17.80 7.19 -14.72
C SER A 108 17.91 7.13 -13.19
N SER A 109 16.84 7.51 -12.46
CA SER A 109 16.82 7.56 -11.00
C SER A 109 15.39 7.53 -10.43
N PRO A 110 15.21 7.26 -9.12
CA PRO A 110 13.93 7.45 -8.43
C PRO A 110 13.29 8.81 -8.65
N LEU A 111 14.10 9.88 -8.69
CA LEU A 111 13.60 11.23 -8.92
C LEU A 111 13.06 11.41 -10.34
N ASP A 112 13.79 10.95 -11.36
CA ASP A 112 13.38 11.08 -12.76
C ASP A 112 12.11 10.27 -13.09
N SER A 113 11.87 9.21 -12.32
CA SER A 113 10.75 8.29 -12.50
C SER A 113 9.43 8.75 -11.89
N VAL A 114 9.41 9.81 -11.07
CA VAL A 114 8.20 10.28 -10.40
C VAL A 114 7.03 10.54 -11.39
N PRO A 115 7.22 11.16 -12.56
CA PRO A 115 6.13 11.36 -13.52
C PRO A 115 5.53 10.04 -14.06
N ASN A 116 6.35 9.01 -14.27
CA ASN A 116 5.83 7.69 -14.67
C ASN A 116 5.12 7.00 -13.52
N ALA A 117 5.70 6.99 -12.32
CA ALA A 117 5.08 6.43 -11.13
C ALA A 117 3.72 7.07 -10.84
N ALA A 118 3.61 8.41 -10.93
CA ALA A 118 2.37 9.15 -10.77
C ALA A 118 1.32 8.76 -11.84
N ARG A 119 1.72 8.68 -13.11
CA ARG A 119 0.83 8.26 -14.21
C ARG A 119 0.30 6.83 -14.00
N GLN A 120 1.16 5.90 -13.63
CA GLN A 120 0.77 4.50 -13.38
C GLN A 120 -0.10 4.37 -12.13
N THR A 121 0.21 5.13 -11.08
CA THR A 121 -0.60 5.23 -9.85
C THR A 121 -2.03 5.65 -10.17
N ARG A 122 -2.20 6.72 -10.96
CA ARG A 122 -3.54 7.16 -11.38
C ARG A 122 -4.26 6.12 -12.22
N ARG A 123 -3.57 5.51 -13.18
CA ARG A 123 -4.14 4.46 -14.02
C ARG A 123 -4.61 3.28 -13.17
N TYR A 124 -3.79 2.84 -12.22
CA TYR A 124 -4.12 1.71 -11.34
C TYR A 124 -5.30 2.02 -10.43
N LEU A 125 -5.32 3.21 -9.81
CA LEU A 125 -6.46 3.70 -9.04
C LEU A 125 -7.74 3.73 -9.88
N ASP A 126 -7.66 4.23 -11.11
CA ASP A 126 -8.81 4.27 -12.01
C ASP A 126 -9.31 2.85 -12.33
N LEU A 127 -8.42 1.90 -12.64
CA LEU A 127 -8.79 0.51 -12.91
C LEU A 127 -9.46 -0.16 -11.70
N CYS A 128 -8.85 -0.06 -10.52
CA CYS A 128 -9.42 -0.65 -9.32
C CYS A 128 -10.77 -0.04 -8.99
N TYR A 129 -10.90 1.28 -9.00
CA TYR A 129 -12.16 1.96 -8.72
C TYR A 129 -13.28 1.54 -9.69
N GLU A 130 -12.99 1.51 -10.99
CA GLU A 130 -13.98 1.11 -12.00
C GLU A 130 -14.46 -0.33 -11.80
N ALA A 131 -13.60 -1.21 -11.29
CA ALA A 131 -13.91 -2.60 -11.01
C ALA A 131 -14.79 -2.82 -9.77
N VAL A 132 -14.96 -1.83 -8.88
CA VAL A 132 -15.70 -2.01 -7.60
C VAL A 132 -16.69 -0.90 -7.26
N LYS A 133 -16.77 0.15 -8.08
CA LYS A 133 -17.62 1.33 -7.79
C LYS A 133 -19.11 0.99 -7.63
N ASP A 134 -19.59 -0.08 -8.26
CA ASP A 134 -20.97 -0.55 -8.15
C ASP A 134 -21.30 -1.16 -6.78
N LEU A 135 -20.28 -1.59 -6.03
CA LEU A 135 -20.42 -2.13 -4.68
C LEU A 135 -20.78 -1.05 -3.65
N ASN A 136 -20.58 0.23 -3.96
CA ASN A 136 -20.83 1.38 -3.07
C ASN A 136 -20.15 1.26 -1.70
N LYS A 137 -18.96 0.65 -1.65
CA LYS A 137 -18.13 0.54 -0.45
C LYS A 137 -17.01 1.58 -0.47
N PRO A 138 -16.58 2.13 0.68
CA PRO A 138 -15.39 2.98 0.75
C PRO A 138 -14.16 2.24 0.21
N MET A 139 -13.25 2.95 -0.46
CA MET A 139 -11.96 2.41 -0.90
C MET A 139 -10.83 3.16 -0.20
N VAL A 140 -9.89 2.42 0.39
CA VAL A 140 -8.75 2.95 1.14
C VAL A 140 -7.46 2.51 0.45
N LEU A 141 -6.53 3.46 0.28
CA LEU A 141 -5.16 3.16 -0.16
C LEU A 141 -4.33 2.85 1.08
N GLU A 142 -4.41 1.63 1.61
CA GLU A 142 -3.84 1.32 2.92
C GLU A 142 -2.33 1.07 2.90
N GLU A 143 -1.73 0.90 1.72
CA GLU A 143 -0.28 0.93 1.57
C GLU A 143 0.15 1.64 0.30
N PHE A 144 1.08 2.57 0.45
CA PHE A 144 1.86 3.09 -0.67
C PHE A 144 3.23 3.57 -0.21
N GLY A 145 4.25 3.35 -1.01
CA GLY A 145 5.62 3.74 -0.71
C GLY A 145 6.37 4.27 -1.92
N TYR A 146 7.44 5.02 -1.67
CA TYR A 146 8.39 5.45 -2.68
C TYR A 146 9.80 5.45 -2.08
N PRO A 147 10.82 4.92 -2.77
CA PRO A 147 12.17 4.86 -2.22
C PRO A 147 12.78 6.25 -2.02
N ARG A 148 13.85 6.33 -1.22
CA ARG A 148 14.67 7.54 -1.11
C ARG A 148 15.41 7.79 -2.42
N ASP A 149 15.97 8.99 -2.57
CA ASP A 149 16.74 9.33 -3.76
C ASP A 149 17.95 8.40 -3.90
N SER A 150 18.27 8.01 -5.13
CA SER A 150 19.34 7.05 -5.44
C SER A 150 19.23 5.69 -4.73
N TYR A 151 18.04 5.31 -4.23
CA TYR A 151 17.80 4.08 -3.47
C TYR A 151 18.63 3.97 -2.18
N LEU A 152 19.03 5.11 -1.61
CA LEU A 152 19.66 5.12 -0.29
C LEU A 152 18.67 4.63 0.78
N ILE A 153 19.19 4.12 1.89
CA ILE A 153 18.38 3.60 3.00
C ILE A 153 18.72 4.30 4.33
N GLU A 154 19.81 5.05 4.36
CA GLU A 154 20.32 5.67 5.57
C GLU A 154 19.42 6.87 5.97
N PRO A 155 19.04 6.98 7.26
CA PRO A 155 18.35 8.17 7.76
C PRO A 155 19.13 9.45 7.44
N GLY A 156 18.43 10.47 6.93
CA GLY A 156 19.01 11.75 6.52
C GLY A 156 19.51 11.82 5.09
N SER A 157 19.49 10.73 4.32
CA SER A 157 19.68 10.80 2.87
C SER A 157 18.49 11.51 2.18
N PRO A 158 18.64 12.09 0.98
CA PRO A 158 17.57 12.88 0.36
C PRO A 158 16.31 12.06 -0.02
N THR A 159 15.14 12.69 0.05
CA THR A 159 13.82 12.08 -0.26
C THR A 159 13.02 12.88 -1.28
N MET A 160 13.67 13.65 -2.15
CA MET A 160 12.97 14.59 -3.04
C MET A 160 12.01 13.90 -4.00
N GLY A 161 12.37 12.73 -4.55
CA GLY A 161 11.47 11.95 -5.39
C GLY A 161 10.24 11.43 -4.63
N ARG A 162 10.45 10.95 -3.40
CA ARG A 162 9.38 10.51 -2.49
C ARG A 162 8.44 11.65 -2.15
N ASP A 163 8.98 12.82 -1.82
CA ASP A 163 8.21 14.01 -1.44
C ASP A 163 7.25 14.42 -2.56
N ILE A 164 7.75 14.53 -3.80
CA ILE A 164 6.93 14.87 -4.98
C ILE A 164 5.87 13.78 -5.23
N TYR A 165 6.22 12.50 -5.07
CA TYR A 165 5.28 11.40 -5.24
C TYR A 165 4.19 11.39 -4.16
N TYR A 166 4.54 11.67 -2.89
CA TYR A 166 3.59 11.74 -1.78
C TYR A 166 2.61 12.92 -1.96
N GLU A 167 3.09 14.09 -2.36
CA GLU A 167 2.23 15.23 -2.71
C GLU A 167 1.21 14.84 -3.81
N TYR A 168 1.65 14.09 -4.82
CA TYR A 168 0.77 13.60 -5.87
C TYR A 168 -0.31 12.65 -5.34
N VAL A 169 0.08 11.64 -4.54
CA VAL A 169 -0.87 10.66 -3.96
C VAL A 169 -1.88 11.37 -3.05
N PHE A 170 -1.44 12.28 -2.18
CA PHE A 170 -2.35 13.05 -1.33
C PHE A 170 -3.27 13.96 -2.14
N GLY A 171 -2.80 14.50 -3.27
CA GLY A 171 -3.66 15.19 -4.23
C GLY A 171 -4.77 14.30 -4.79
N LEU A 172 -4.49 13.03 -5.09
CA LEU A 172 -5.51 12.08 -5.55
C LEU A 172 -6.60 11.83 -4.50
N LEU A 173 -6.26 11.77 -3.21
CA LEU A 173 -7.26 11.62 -2.15
C LEU A 173 -8.26 12.78 -2.15
N LYS A 174 -7.77 14.00 -2.33
CA LYS A 174 -8.59 15.22 -2.35
C LYS A 174 -9.44 15.36 -3.62
N ASP A 175 -8.84 15.08 -4.77
CA ASP A 175 -9.40 15.53 -6.04
C ASP A 175 -10.16 14.42 -6.81
N SER A 176 -9.92 13.14 -6.50
CA SER A 176 -10.52 12.05 -7.26
C SER A 176 -11.95 11.70 -6.84
N GLY A 177 -12.28 11.88 -5.56
CA GLY A 177 -13.50 11.34 -4.95
C GLY A 177 -13.54 9.81 -4.84
N LYS A 178 -12.43 9.12 -5.14
CA LYS A 178 -12.35 7.65 -5.23
C LYS A 178 -11.84 6.98 -3.96
N LEU A 179 -11.09 7.71 -3.15
CA LEU A 179 -10.46 7.20 -1.92
C LEU A 179 -11.06 7.89 -0.70
N GLN A 180 -11.27 7.12 0.36
CA GLN A 180 -11.76 7.61 1.67
C GLN A 180 -10.66 7.72 2.72
N GLY A 181 -9.43 7.33 2.37
CA GLY A 181 -8.26 7.46 3.22
C GLY A 181 -7.04 6.81 2.61
N CYS A 182 -5.90 6.99 3.25
CA CYS A 182 -4.68 6.24 2.94
C CYS A 182 -3.79 6.07 4.15
N CYS A 183 -2.92 5.07 4.11
CA CYS A 183 -1.81 4.89 5.03
C CYS A 183 -0.52 4.78 4.21
N PHE A 184 0.45 5.66 4.50
CA PHE A 184 1.75 5.58 3.83
C PHE A 184 2.55 4.43 4.46
N TRP A 185 3.27 3.70 3.62
CA TRP A 185 4.23 2.70 4.06
C TRP A 185 5.64 3.30 4.01
N ALA A 186 6.37 3.38 5.13
CA ALA A 186 5.94 3.10 6.50
C ALA A 186 6.59 4.04 7.51
N TRP A 187 6.14 4.02 8.75
CA TRP A 187 6.70 4.86 9.81
C TRP A 187 7.98 4.26 10.40
N GLY A 188 9.12 4.91 10.16
CA GLY A 188 10.41 4.55 10.78
C GLY A 188 10.70 5.27 12.11
N GLY A 189 10.07 6.42 12.33
CA GLY A 189 10.17 7.16 13.59
C GLY A 189 11.61 7.50 13.99
N PHE A 190 11.98 7.18 15.22
CA PHE A 190 13.30 7.50 15.80
C PHE A 190 14.30 6.35 15.68
N ALA A 191 13.95 5.28 14.97
CA ALA A 191 14.79 4.10 14.84
C ALA A 191 16.16 4.46 14.22
N GLN A 192 17.20 3.79 14.69
CA GLN A 192 18.55 3.93 14.16
C GLN A 192 19.05 2.58 13.61
N PRO A 193 18.75 2.26 12.34
CA PRO A 193 19.16 0.99 11.74
C PRO A 193 20.68 0.79 11.86
N GLN A 194 21.09 -0.30 12.50
CA GLN A 194 22.51 -0.67 12.64
C GLN A 194 22.97 -1.61 11.52
N ASN A 195 22.03 -2.34 10.93
CA ASN A 195 22.27 -3.34 9.90
C ASN A 195 21.37 -3.07 8.70
N ARG A 196 21.87 -3.42 7.50
CA ARG A 196 21.09 -3.27 6.25
C ARG A 196 19.77 -4.04 6.29
N ARG A 197 19.75 -5.22 6.93
CA ARG A 197 18.52 -5.98 7.25
C ARG A 197 18.42 -6.14 8.74
N TRP A 198 17.20 -6.15 9.26
CA TRP A 198 16.95 -6.26 10.69
C TRP A 198 17.60 -7.51 11.28
N GLN A 199 18.31 -7.34 12.38
CA GLN A 199 18.78 -8.43 13.22
C GLN A 199 18.09 -8.39 14.57
N ARG A 200 18.10 -9.54 15.26
CA ARG A 200 17.59 -9.61 16.62
C ARG A 200 18.24 -8.51 17.46
N TRP A 201 17.40 -7.71 18.11
CA TRP A 201 17.74 -6.57 18.97
C TRP A 201 18.01 -5.24 18.27
N ASP A 202 17.97 -5.19 16.94
CA ASP A 202 17.90 -3.91 16.23
C ASP A 202 16.58 -3.21 16.53
N ASP A 203 16.58 -1.88 16.48
CA ASP A 203 15.35 -1.09 16.54
C ASP A 203 14.37 -1.58 15.47
N TYR A 204 13.09 -1.67 15.82
CA TYR A 204 12.06 -1.88 14.82
C TYR A 204 11.90 -0.62 13.98
N VAL A 205 11.94 -0.80 12.67
CA VAL A 205 11.62 0.20 11.65
C VAL A 205 10.26 -0.18 11.05
N GLY A 206 9.67 0.71 10.25
CA GLY A 206 8.52 0.38 9.42
C GLY A 206 8.83 -0.62 8.30
N ASP A 207 10.09 -0.73 7.87
CA ASP A 207 10.51 -1.74 6.91
C ASP A 207 10.69 -3.11 7.61
N PRO A 208 9.93 -4.15 7.24
CA PRO A 208 9.95 -5.43 7.91
C PRO A 208 11.27 -6.19 7.66
N ALA A 209 11.54 -7.22 8.47
CA ALA A 209 12.87 -7.85 8.53
C ALA A 209 13.37 -8.50 7.23
N GLN A 210 12.47 -8.80 6.28
CA GLN A 210 12.84 -9.29 4.94
C GLN A 210 13.39 -8.20 4.01
N GLU A 211 13.13 -6.93 4.33
CA GLU A 211 13.51 -5.76 3.55
C GLU A 211 14.69 -5.00 4.17
N GLU A 212 15.23 -4.06 3.39
CA GLU A 212 16.31 -3.19 3.83
C GLU A 212 15.76 -2.13 4.79
N GLN A 213 16.45 -1.93 5.92
CA GLN A 213 15.99 -1.07 7.01
C GLN A 213 16.22 0.41 6.64
N GLY A 214 15.20 1.04 6.07
CA GLY A 214 15.24 2.36 5.46
C GLY A 214 14.74 2.42 4.01
N LEU A 215 14.31 1.30 3.43
CA LEU A 215 13.84 1.19 2.05
C LEU A 215 12.67 2.16 1.77
N ASN A 216 11.58 2.01 2.53
CA ASN A 216 10.38 2.85 2.44
C ASN A 216 10.15 3.67 3.71
N ALA A 217 10.83 3.39 4.82
CA ALA A 217 10.62 4.09 6.07
C ALA A 217 10.76 5.62 5.95
N VAL A 218 9.81 6.31 6.56
CA VAL A 218 9.83 7.75 6.85
C VAL A 218 10.35 7.92 8.28
N PHE A 219 11.56 8.46 8.41
CA PHE A 219 12.17 8.73 9.71
C PHE A 219 11.75 10.09 10.25
N SER A 220 11.87 10.27 11.57
CA SER A 220 11.66 11.54 12.27
C SER A 220 12.55 12.69 11.76
N SER A 221 13.69 12.36 11.13
CA SER A 221 14.57 13.32 10.47
C SER A 221 14.12 13.75 9.07
N ASP A 222 13.16 13.06 8.46
CA ASP A 222 12.65 13.34 7.11
C ASP A 222 11.64 14.50 7.15
N THR A 223 12.11 15.65 7.59
CA THR A 223 11.26 16.82 7.93
C THR A 223 10.43 17.32 6.75
N THR A 224 10.91 17.19 5.51
CA THR A 224 10.15 17.56 4.30
C THR A 224 8.98 16.61 4.07
N THR A 225 9.23 15.29 4.09
CA THR A 225 8.18 14.26 3.98
C THR A 225 7.15 14.39 5.09
N LEU A 226 7.60 14.61 6.34
CA LEU A 226 6.72 14.83 7.50
C LEU A 226 5.82 16.06 7.34
N ASN A 227 6.34 17.16 6.81
CA ASN A 227 5.56 18.36 6.56
C ASN A 227 4.47 18.10 5.51
N ILE A 228 4.78 17.36 4.44
CA ILE A 228 3.81 16.97 3.40
C ILE A 228 2.70 16.11 4.01
N ILE A 229 3.05 15.08 4.79
CA ILE A 229 2.08 14.21 5.48
C ILE A 229 1.20 15.03 6.42
N SER A 230 1.80 15.90 7.25
CA SER A 230 1.05 16.75 8.21
C SER A 230 0.05 17.67 7.49
N GLN A 231 0.48 18.33 6.42
CA GLN A 231 -0.38 19.21 5.63
C GLN A 231 -1.53 18.44 4.97
N ALA A 232 -1.24 17.25 4.42
CA ALA A 232 -2.26 16.39 3.84
C ALA A 232 -3.29 15.97 4.89
N SER A 233 -2.86 15.47 6.06
CA SER A 233 -3.74 15.08 7.16
C SER A 233 -4.60 16.23 7.68
N GLU A 234 -4.04 17.43 7.82
CA GLU A 234 -4.81 18.62 8.22
C GLU A 234 -5.84 19.03 7.16
N SER A 235 -5.51 18.86 5.87
CA SER A 235 -6.40 19.22 4.77
C SER A 235 -7.60 18.29 4.63
N LEU A 236 -7.45 17.01 5.00
CA LEU A 236 -8.52 16.00 4.98
C LEU A 236 -9.49 16.13 6.17
N ASN A 237 -9.06 16.78 7.25
CA ASN A 237 -9.88 17.01 8.44
C ASN A 237 -10.79 18.26 8.35
N LYS A 238 -10.76 18.99 7.23
CA LYS A 238 -11.56 20.20 6.98
C LYS A 238 -12.70 19.90 6.02
#